data_AF-A0A8W8N9K9-F1
#
_entry.id   AF-A0A8W8N9K9-F1
#
_cell.length_a   1.000
_cell.length_b   1.000
_cell.length_c   1.000
_cell.angle_alpha   90.00
_cell.angle_beta   90.00
_cell.angle_gamma   90.00
#
_symmetry.space_group_name_H-M   'P 1'
#
loop_
_entity.id
_entity.type
_entity.pdbx_description
1 polymer ?
#
loop_
_entity_poly.entity_id
_entity_poly.type
_entity_poly.pdbx_seq_one_letter_code
_entity_poly.pdbx_strand_id
1 'polypeptide(L)'
;MSDDESHNPPEEITDAPEEVTFVAAPVAPTPEVTPTEQNEQASENEAKRAMEEAARRKAEKVAQEIAEFEEQRKEEREKEQQEIQALREKREQRKREREEEDRRLAEMRVQEEARRKAEEEEKRKKKAEEEKQRKEERDRKRKEQEECIKNMRKPNFVITKHSDGEKTGEENEQGEVQKSKEQLEAEKRSFLSQRIKPLPDLSGLDEEKLAEQAKELHKEIYRLMNEKYDIEEKFKRQQYDMIELAERARQMSKGKGRKGLSSAQVDESFDRLADKFAGAPPKIQLCSKYERHTDHRSYGQRLELFEELTQ
;
A
#
# COMPACT_ATOMS: atom_id res chain seq x y z
N MET A 1 -15.80 -6.86 12.21
CA MET A 1 -15.26 -8.18 12.55
C MET A 1 -13.80 -8.11 12.12
N SER A 2 -12.89 -7.65 12.99
CA SER A 2 -12.32 -8.42 14.12
C SER A 2 -11.71 -9.70 13.55
N ASP A 3 -10.39 -9.92 13.52
CA ASP A 3 -9.42 -9.72 14.60
C ASP A 3 -8.00 -9.45 14.08
N ASP A 4 -7.33 -8.50 14.76
CA ASP A 4 -5.89 -8.22 14.71
C ASP A 4 -5.25 -9.05 15.84
N GLU A 5 -4.71 -10.22 15.50
CA GLU A 5 -4.08 -11.11 16.47
C GLU A 5 -2.60 -10.72 16.61
N SER A 6 -2.34 -9.90 17.62
CA SER A 6 -0.99 -9.45 17.99
C SER A 6 -0.15 -10.64 18.48
N HIS A 7 0.98 -10.84 17.78
CA HIS A 7 1.98 -11.84 18.10
C HIS A 7 2.74 -11.42 19.37
N ASN A 8 2.39 -12.01 20.51
CA ASN A 8 3.13 -11.86 21.76
C ASN A 8 4.32 -12.83 21.76
N PRO A 9 5.58 -12.37 21.92
CA PRO A 9 6.72 -13.29 22.09
C PRO A 9 6.67 -13.95 23.48
N PRO A 10 7.10 -15.22 23.63
CA PRO A 10 6.99 -15.94 24.89
C PRO A 10 7.94 -15.36 25.95
N GLU A 11 7.41 -15.14 27.14
CA GLU A 11 8.16 -14.76 28.34
C GLU A 11 9.15 -15.88 28.71
N GLU A 12 10.40 -15.47 28.89
CA GLU A 12 11.52 -16.27 29.31
C GLU A 12 11.36 -16.56 30.82
N ILE A 13 10.83 -17.74 31.15
CA ILE A 13 10.72 -18.23 32.54
C ILE A 13 12.13 -18.66 32.98
N THR A 14 12.85 -17.74 33.62
CA THR A 14 14.06 -18.08 34.36
C THR A 14 13.66 -18.67 35.70
N ASP A 15 13.60 -20.01 35.76
CA ASP A 15 13.41 -20.76 37.00
C ASP A 15 14.72 -20.73 37.80
N ALA A 16 14.83 -19.80 38.74
CA ALA A 16 15.90 -19.75 39.71
C ALA A 16 15.57 -20.74 40.85
N PRO A 17 16.46 -21.67 41.23
CA PRO A 17 16.13 -22.64 42.27
C PRO A 17 16.05 -21.96 43.64
N GLU A 18 14.86 -21.98 44.24
CA GLU A 18 14.66 -21.66 45.65
C GLU A 18 15.42 -22.67 46.53
N GLU A 19 16.42 -22.19 47.27
CA GLU A 19 17.11 -22.96 48.32
C GLU A 19 16.13 -23.28 49.46
N VAL A 20 15.63 -24.52 49.47
CA VAL A 20 14.84 -25.04 50.59
C VAL A 20 15.79 -25.42 51.73
N THR A 21 15.88 -24.54 52.73
CA THR A 21 16.65 -24.77 53.95
C THR A 21 15.96 -25.82 54.83
N PHE A 22 16.57 -27.00 54.96
CA PHE A 22 16.11 -28.06 55.86
C PHE A 22 16.50 -27.72 57.31
N VAL A 23 15.52 -27.44 58.16
CA VAL A 23 15.70 -27.18 59.59
C VAL A 23 16.05 -28.49 60.31
N ALA A 24 17.28 -28.59 60.80
CA ALA A 24 17.74 -29.69 61.64
C ALA A 24 17.11 -29.61 63.05
N ALA A 25 16.42 -30.65 63.47
CA ALA A 25 15.95 -30.86 64.84
C ALA A 25 16.92 -31.77 65.62
N PRO A 26 17.06 -31.61 66.95
CA PRO A 26 18.20 -32.10 67.72
C PRO A 26 18.13 -33.58 68.11
N VAL A 27 19.32 -34.20 68.12
CA VAL A 27 19.62 -35.57 68.56
C VAL A 27 19.67 -35.65 70.10
N ALA A 28 19.03 -36.68 70.67
CA ALA A 28 19.25 -37.14 72.04
C ALA A 28 19.92 -38.55 72.03
N PRO A 29 20.83 -38.87 72.96
CA PRO A 29 21.66 -40.08 72.91
C PRO A 29 21.11 -41.23 73.77
N THR A 30 21.53 -42.47 73.47
CA THR A 30 21.85 -43.62 74.37
C THR A 30 21.80 -44.95 73.59
N PRO A 31 22.38 -46.06 74.07
CA PRO A 31 23.80 -46.31 74.38
C PRO A 31 24.38 -47.53 73.63
N GLU A 32 25.71 -47.66 73.64
CA GLU A 32 26.50 -48.81 73.13
C GLU A 32 26.10 -50.16 73.73
N VAL A 33 26.07 -51.23 72.90
CA VAL A 33 26.62 -52.57 73.22
C VAL A 33 27.02 -53.28 71.90
N THR A 34 28.26 -53.76 71.82
CA THR A 34 28.77 -54.80 70.88
C THR A 34 29.16 -56.04 71.72
N PRO A 35 29.68 -57.17 71.18
CA PRO A 35 29.66 -57.75 69.82
C PRO A 35 29.22 -59.23 69.83
N THR A 36 28.85 -59.81 68.68
CA THR A 36 29.20 -61.22 68.38
C THR A 36 29.40 -61.38 66.88
N GLU A 37 30.48 -62.07 66.56
CA GLU A 37 31.20 -62.02 65.30
C GLU A 37 31.01 -63.32 64.49
N GLN A 38 31.12 -63.16 63.16
CA GLN A 38 31.77 -64.10 62.24
C GLN A 38 31.01 -65.40 61.82
N ASN A 39 29.97 -65.25 60.98
CA ASN A 39 29.77 -66.14 59.79
C ASN A 39 28.77 -65.61 58.73
N GLU A 40 28.01 -64.53 59.00
CA GLU A 40 26.97 -64.02 58.08
C GLU A 40 27.45 -62.95 57.08
N GLN A 41 28.62 -62.35 57.34
CA GLN A 41 29.14 -61.20 56.58
C GLN A 41 29.44 -61.50 55.10
N ALA A 42 29.72 -62.76 54.74
CA ALA A 42 29.91 -63.15 53.33
C ALA A 42 28.58 -63.16 52.56
N SER A 43 27.49 -63.65 53.18
CA SER A 43 26.16 -63.71 52.57
C SER A 43 25.48 -62.34 52.50
N GLU A 44 25.70 -61.48 53.48
CA GLU A 44 25.22 -60.09 53.45
C GLU A 44 25.94 -59.26 52.39
N ASN A 45 27.23 -59.50 52.14
CA ASN A 45 27.99 -58.82 51.09
C ASN A 45 27.55 -59.28 49.68
N GLU A 46 27.20 -60.55 49.51
CA GLU A 46 26.65 -61.07 48.26
C GLU A 46 25.23 -60.54 48.00
N ALA A 47 24.37 -60.52 49.02
CA ALA A 47 23.04 -59.92 48.93
C ALA A 47 23.07 -58.40 48.67
N LYS A 48 24.01 -57.67 49.29
CA LYS A 48 24.24 -56.24 49.03
C LYS A 48 24.72 -56.00 47.59
N ARG A 49 25.66 -56.81 47.08
CA ARG A 49 26.10 -56.74 45.67
C ARG A 49 24.98 -57.07 44.69
N ALA A 50 24.15 -58.07 44.97
CA ALA A 50 23.00 -58.41 44.13
C ALA A 50 21.93 -57.31 44.13
N MET A 51 21.71 -56.65 45.27
CA MET A 51 20.81 -55.48 45.37
C MET A 51 21.37 -54.26 44.63
N GLU A 52 22.68 -54.02 44.72
CA GLU A 52 23.38 -52.95 44.00
C GLU A 52 23.36 -53.19 42.47
N GLU A 53 23.56 -54.42 42.02
CA GLU A 53 23.44 -54.79 40.61
C GLU A 53 21.99 -54.63 40.10
N ALA A 54 20.99 -55.01 40.91
CA ALA A 54 19.59 -54.80 40.58
C ALA A 54 19.20 -53.31 40.55
N ALA A 55 19.75 -52.50 41.45
CA ALA A 55 19.58 -51.05 41.44
C ALA A 55 20.25 -50.41 40.21
N ARG A 56 21.46 -50.87 39.84
CA ARG A 56 22.16 -50.42 38.63
C ARG A 56 21.39 -50.79 37.36
N ARG A 57 20.85 -52.01 37.25
CA ARG A 57 20.01 -52.41 36.12
C ARG A 57 18.71 -51.61 36.02
N LYS A 58 18.11 -51.23 37.16
CA LYS A 58 16.94 -50.34 37.17
C LYS A 58 17.31 -48.93 36.73
N ALA A 59 18.43 -48.39 37.22
CA ALA A 59 18.92 -47.08 36.82
C ALA A 59 19.27 -47.03 35.32
N GLU A 60 19.87 -48.09 34.77
CA GLU A 60 20.19 -48.19 33.35
C GLU A 60 18.93 -48.26 32.47
N LYS A 61 17.90 -49.00 32.89
CA LYS A 61 16.59 -49.03 32.20
C LYS A 61 15.90 -47.67 32.21
N VAL A 62 15.89 -46.98 33.36
CA VAL A 62 15.33 -45.63 33.46
C VAL A 62 16.12 -44.64 32.58
N ALA A 63 17.45 -44.76 32.53
CA ALA A 63 18.27 -43.94 31.65
C ALA A 63 18.00 -44.21 30.17
N GLN A 64 17.77 -45.46 29.77
CA GLN A 64 17.35 -45.83 28.40
C GLN A 64 15.97 -45.25 28.06
N GLU A 65 14.99 -45.39 28.96
CA GLU A 65 13.64 -44.82 28.76
C GLU A 65 13.68 -43.29 28.63
N ILE A 66 14.52 -42.60 29.42
CA ILE A 66 14.72 -41.15 29.31
C ILE A 66 15.37 -40.79 27.96
N ALA A 67 16.39 -41.54 27.53
CA ALA A 67 17.06 -41.29 26.25
C ALA A 67 16.10 -41.48 25.06
N GLU A 68 15.29 -42.54 25.06
CA GLU A 68 14.26 -42.79 24.05
C GLU A 68 13.21 -41.66 24.02
N PHE A 69 12.79 -41.17 25.20
CA PHE A 69 11.86 -40.04 25.30
C PHE A 69 12.46 -38.74 24.75
N GLU A 70 13.74 -38.47 25.02
CA GLU A 70 14.44 -37.32 24.48
C GLU A 70 14.60 -37.38 22.95
N GLU A 71 14.87 -38.57 22.40
CA GLU A 71 14.93 -38.78 20.94
C GLU A 71 13.56 -38.58 20.29
N GLN A 72 12.49 -39.16 20.86
CA GLN A 72 11.12 -38.93 20.38
C GLN A 72 10.76 -37.44 20.38
N ARG A 73 11.12 -36.70 21.45
CA ARG A 73 10.92 -35.24 21.52
C ARG A 73 11.73 -34.47 20.50
N LYS A 74 12.94 -34.92 20.16
CA LYS A 74 13.75 -34.30 19.10
C LYS A 74 13.10 -34.53 17.74
N GLU A 75 12.66 -35.75 17.45
CA GLU A 75 11.96 -36.08 16.20
C GLU A 75 10.64 -35.31 16.06
N GLU A 76 9.85 -35.18 17.12
CA GLU A 76 8.61 -34.39 17.10
C GLU A 76 8.89 -32.93 16.74
N ARG A 77 9.88 -32.31 17.41
CA ARG A 77 10.27 -30.93 17.09
C ARG A 77 10.81 -30.80 15.67
N GLU A 78 11.56 -31.77 15.20
CA GLU A 78 12.08 -31.75 13.83
C GLU A 78 10.95 -31.87 12.80
N LYS A 79 9.99 -32.78 13.01
CA LYS A 79 8.80 -32.92 12.15
C LYS A 79 7.96 -31.64 12.13
N GLU A 80 7.72 -31.04 13.30
CA GLU A 80 7.01 -29.77 13.41
C GLU A 80 7.76 -28.63 12.71
N GLN A 81 9.08 -28.54 12.88
CA GLN A 81 9.90 -27.56 12.18
C GLN A 81 9.88 -27.75 10.66
N GLN A 82 9.96 -29.00 10.17
CA GLN A 82 9.86 -29.32 8.75
C GLN A 82 8.48 -28.96 8.19
N GLU A 83 7.40 -29.21 8.93
CA GLU A 83 6.04 -28.82 8.52
C GLU A 83 5.89 -27.30 8.46
N ILE A 84 6.40 -26.56 9.45
CA ILE A 84 6.41 -25.10 9.46
C ILE A 84 7.22 -24.56 8.27
N GLN A 85 8.38 -25.15 7.97
CA GLN A 85 9.21 -24.79 6.82
C GLN A 85 8.46 -25.04 5.50
N ALA A 86 7.86 -26.22 5.33
CA ALA A 86 7.07 -26.55 4.14
C ALA A 86 5.88 -25.60 3.95
N LEU A 87 5.19 -25.21 5.03
CA LEU A 87 4.10 -24.23 4.98
C LEU A 87 4.60 -22.83 4.59
N ARG A 88 5.77 -22.41 5.09
CA ARG A 88 6.41 -21.15 4.69
C ARG A 88 6.80 -21.17 3.22
N GLU A 89 7.44 -22.24 2.75
CA GLU A 89 7.79 -22.40 1.34
C GLU A 89 6.57 -22.38 0.43
N LYS A 90 5.49 -23.06 0.80
CA LYS A 90 4.23 -23.05 0.03
C LYS A 90 3.56 -21.67 0.01
N ARG A 91 3.72 -20.88 1.09
CA ARG A 91 3.26 -19.48 1.11
C ARG A 91 4.13 -18.60 0.21
N GLU A 92 5.44 -18.79 0.22
CA GLU A 92 6.36 -18.09 -0.68
C GLU A 92 6.13 -18.45 -2.15
N GLN A 93 5.94 -19.73 -2.46
CA GLN A 93 5.62 -20.19 -3.81
C GLN A 93 4.34 -19.52 -4.33
N ARG A 94 3.24 -19.54 -3.54
CA ARG A 94 2.01 -18.81 -3.91
C ARG A 94 2.19 -17.30 -4.03
N LYS A 95 3.19 -16.71 -3.37
CA LYS A 95 3.52 -15.29 -3.52
C LYS A 95 4.29 -15.06 -4.82
N ARG A 96 5.29 -15.90 -5.13
CA ARG A 96 6.07 -15.87 -6.37
C ARG A 96 5.17 -16.10 -7.60
N GLU A 97 4.27 -17.07 -7.55
CA GLU A 97 3.31 -17.33 -8.63
C GLU A 97 2.42 -16.11 -8.92
N ARG A 98 1.91 -15.46 -7.87
CA ARG A 98 1.13 -14.21 -8.03
C ARG A 98 1.97 -13.08 -8.59
N GLU A 99 3.20 -12.91 -8.11
CA GLU A 99 4.12 -11.90 -8.62
C GLU A 99 4.51 -12.16 -10.09
N GLU A 100 4.66 -13.41 -10.50
CA GLU A 100 4.93 -13.81 -11.89
C GLU A 100 3.72 -13.59 -12.80
N GLU A 101 2.51 -13.93 -12.33
CA GLU A 101 1.26 -13.67 -13.06
C GLU A 101 1.04 -12.17 -13.24
N ASP A 102 1.22 -11.37 -12.18
CA ASP A 102 1.13 -9.92 -12.22
C ASP A 102 2.19 -9.31 -13.15
N ARG A 103 3.43 -9.83 -13.11
CA ARG A 103 4.50 -9.39 -14.01
C ARG A 103 4.16 -9.69 -15.46
N ARG A 104 3.67 -10.89 -15.76
CA ARG A 104 3.27 -11.29 -17.11
C ARG A 104 2.12 -10.43 -17.63
N LEU A 105 1.13 -10.13 -16.79
CA LEU A 105 0.03 -9.25 -17.15
C LEU A 105 0.50 -7.80 -17.38
N ALA A 106 1.42 -7.32 -16.55
CA ALA A 106 2.03 -6.00 -16.73
C ALA A 106 2.85 -5.90 -18.02
N GLU A 107 3.65 -6.92 -18.35
CA GLU A 107 4.40 -6.99 -19.60
C GLU A 107 3.47 -7.00 -20.82
N MET A 108 2.37 -7.75 -20.78
CA MET A 108 1.35 -7.74 -21.84
C MET A 108 0.72 -6.36 -22.02
N ARG A 109 0.41 -5.64 -20.93
CA ARG A 109 -0.12 -4.27 -20.99
C ARG A 109 0.88 -3.27 -21.57
N VAL A 110 2.16 -3.38 -21.18
CA VAL A 110 3.23 -2.52 -21.72
C VAL A 110 3.41 -2.77 -23.22
N GLN A 111 3.39 -4.04 -23.66
CA GLN A 111 3.47 -4.37 -25.08
C GLN A 111 2.25 -3.86 -25.87
N GLU A 112 1.04 -3.98 -25.33
CA GLU A 112 -0.18 -3.46 -25.95
C GLU A 112 -0.18 -1.93 -26.06
N GLU A 113 0.23 -1.24 -24.99
CA GLU A 113 0.36 0.23 -24.99
C GLU A 113 1.46 0.70 -25.95
N ALA A 114 2.59 -0.02 -26.03
CA ALA A 114 3.64 0.27 -26.99
C ALA A 114 3.18 0.06 -28.44
N ARG A 115 2.41 -1.00 -28.73
CA ARG A 115 1.80 -1.22 -30.06
C ARG A 115 0.81 -0.11 -30.40
N ARG A 116 -0.02 0.30 -29.45
CA ARG A 116 -0.98 1.39 -29.64
C ARG A 116 -0.28 2.74 -29.91
N LYS A 117 0.78 3.05 -29.16
CA LYS A 117 1.60 4.25 -29.38
C LYS A 117 2.29 4.22 -30.75
N ALA A 118 2.85 3.08 -31.15
CA ALA A 118 3.46 2.92 -32.47
C ALA A 118 2.45 3.10 -33.62
N GLU A 119 1.24 2.55 -33.48
CA GLU A 119 0.15 2.73 -34.46
C GLU A 119 -0.33 4.18 -34.53
N GLU A 120 -0.42 4.87 -33.40
CA GLU A 120 -0.80 6.29 -33.35
C GLU A 120 0.26 7.20 -33.97
N GLU A 121 1.55 6.92 -33.73
CA GLU A 121 2.66 7.61 -34.38
C GLU A 121 2.71 7.34 -35.89
N GLU A 122 2.47 6.11 -36.33
CA GLU A 122 2.40 5.77 -37.76
C GLU A 122 1.21 6.48 -38.44
N LYS A 123 0.05 6.50 -37.79
CA LYS A 123 -1.13 7.22 -38.29
C LYS A 123 -0.90 8.74 -38.32
N ARG A 124 -0.18 9.29 -37.35
CA ARG A 124 0.23 10.70 -37.33
C ARG A 124 1.22 11.03 -38.46
N LYS A 125 2.20 10.16 -38.71
CA LYS A 125 3.14 10.31 -39.84
C LYS A 125 2.42 10.25 -41.19
N LYS A 126 1.53 9.27 -41.39
CA LYS A 126 0.70 9.16 -42.60
C LYS A 126 -0.16 10.40 -42.84
N LYS A 127 -0.82 10.95 -41.80
CA LYS A 127 -1.58 12.19 -41.91
C LYS A 127 -0.71 13.40 -42.26
N ALA A 128 0.49 13.49 -41.68
CA ALA A 128 1.43 14.58 -41.97
C ALA A 128 1.97 14.51 -43.41
N GLU A 129 2.23 13.29 -43.92
CA GLU A 129 2.64 13.08 -45.32
C GLU A 129 1.50 13.41 -46.30
N GLU A 130 0.26 12.98 -46.01
CA GLU A 130 -0.92 13.31 -46.83
C GLU A 130 -1.21 14.82 -46.85
N GLU A 131 -1.10 15.50 -45.70
CA GLU A 131 -1.27 16.95 -45.62
C GLU A 131 -0.17 17.69 -46.38
N LYS A 132 1.07 17.20 -46.32
CA LYS A 132 2.20 17.76 -47.07
C LYS A 132 1.99 17.60 -48.59
N GLN A 133 1.57 16.43 -49.06
CA GLN A 133 1.22 16.21 -50.47
C GLN A 133 0.05 17.11 -50.91
N ARG A 134 -0.98 17.28 -50.08
CA ARG A 134 -2.11 18.17 -50.36
C ARG A 134 -1.71 19.65 -50.39
N LYS A 135 -0.72 20.05 -49.60
CA LYS A 135 -0.16 21.40 -49.60
C LYS A 135 0.70 21.63 -50.86
N GLU A 136 1.54 20.68 -51.21
CA GLU A 136 2.35 20.72 -52.44
C GLU A 136 1.48 20.77 -53.71
N GLU A 137 0.35 20.04 -53.75
CA GLU A 137 -0.61 20.13 -54.86
C GLU A 137 -1.31 21.50 -54.92
N ARG A 138 -1.67 22.08 -53.77
CA ARG A 138 -2.25 23.43 -53.70
C ARG A 138 -1.26 24.50 -54.14
N ASP A 139 -0.01 24.40 -53.71
CA ASP A 139 1.04 25.35 -54.08
C ASP A 139 1.42 25.21 -55.56
N ARG A 140 1.39 24.00 -56.13
CA ARG A 140 1.54 23.78 -57.57
C ARG A 140 0.40 24.43 -58.37
N LYS A 141 -0.86 24.19 -57.99
CA LYS A 141 -2.03 24.84 -58.62
C LYS A 141 -1.98 26.36 -58.51
N ARG A 142 -1.52 26.89 -57.37
CA ARG A 142 -1.38 28.34 -57.16
C ARG A 142 -0.29 28.93 -58.06
N LYS A 143 0.86 28.25 -58.21
CA LYS A 143 1.93 28.65 -59.13
C LYS A 143 1.47 28.62 -60.59
N GLU A 144 0.75 27.58 -61.01
CA GLU A 144 0.19 27.49 -62.37
C GLU A 144 -0.82 28.61 -62.65
N GLN A 145 -1.70 28.94 -61.69
CA GLN A 145 -2.61 30.07 -61.81
C GLN A 145 -1.87 31.42 -61.84
N GLU A 146 -0.81 31.58 -61.03
CA GLU A 146 -0.01 32.79 -61.00
C GLU A 146 0.79 32.99 -62.29
N GLU A 147 1.34 31.93 -62.89
CA GLU A 147 1.96 32.01 -64.22
C GLU A 147 0.95 32.30 -65.32
N CYS A 148 -0.27 31.75 -65.25
CA CYS A 148 -1.34 32.07 -66.19
C CYS A 148 -1.80 33.54 -66.07
N ILE A 149 -1.91 34.08 -64.84
CA ILE A 149 -2.23 35.49 -64.59
C ILE A 149 -1.06 36.41 -64.99
N LYS A 150 0.18 35.99 -64.77
CA LYS A 150 1.39 36.73 -65.16
C LYS A 150 1.52 36.83 -66.69
N ASN A 151 1.16 35.77 -67.41
CA ASN A 151 1.07 35.80 -68.88
C ASN A 151 -0.11 36.64 -69.39
N MET A 152 -1.10 36.95 -68.54
CA MET A 152 -2.23 37.84 -68.87
C MET A 152 -2.08 39.29 -68.39
N ARG A 153 -1.09 39.62 -67.55
CA ARG A 153 -0.91 40.99 -67.01
C ARG A 153 0.29 41.70 -67.62
N LYS A 154 0.02 42.54 -68.62
CA LYS A 154 0.78 43.78 -68.84
C LYS A 154 0.27 44.82 -67.82
N PRO A 155 1.11 45.33 -66.89
CA PRO A 155 0.62 46.18 -65.81
C PRO A 155 0.52 47.65 -66.23
N ASN A 156 -0.66 48.24 -66.06
CA ASN A 156 -0.84 49.69 -65.92
C ASN A 156 -1.43 49.95 -64.52
N PHE A 157 -0.82 50.91 -63.81
CA PHE A 157 -1.19 51.52 -62.52
C PHE A 157 -0.38 51.14 -61.27
N VAL A 158 0.06 52.22 -60.61
CA VAL A 158 0.86 52.33 -59.38
C VAL A 158 -0.09 52.54 -58.21
N ILE A 159 0.05 51.74 -57.15
CA ILE A 159 -0.66 51.93 -55.86
C ILE A 159 0.38 51.99 -54.74
N THR A 160 0.34 53.08 -53.99
CA THR A 160 1.13 53.40 -52.81
C THR A 160 0.64 52.60 -51.58
N LYS A 161 1.59 52.12 -50.76
CA LYS A 161 1.33 51.41 -49.50
C LYS A 161 1.48 52.34 -48.30
N HIS A 162 0.49 52.29 -47.40
CA HIS A 162 0.52 52.62 -45.97
C HIS A 162 -0.26 51.47 -45.29
N SER A 163 -0.12 51.07 -44.03
CA SER A 163 0.89 51.11 -42.97
C SER A 163 0.37 50.12 -41.89
N ASP A 164 1.24 49.70 -40.98
CA ASP A 164 0.94 49.22 -39.62
C ASP A 164 0.25 47.85 -39.39
N GLY A 165 0.91 47.04 -38.55
CA GLY A 165 0.48 45.74 -38.07
C GLY A 165 1.31 45.33 -36.86
N GLU A 166 0.73 45.56 -35.70
CA GLU A 166 1.29 45.52 -34.35
C GLU A 166 1.87 44.18 -33.87
N LYS A 167 2.72 44.32 -32.86
CA LYS A 167 3.34 43.28 -32.04
C LYS A 167 2.29 42.49 -31.24
N THR A 168 2.50 41.19 -31.12
CA THR A 168 1.98 40.32 -30.04
C THR A 168 3.12 39.34 -29.81
N GLY A 169 3.88 39.40 -28.71
CA GLY A 169 3.38 39.23 -27.35
C GLY A 169 3.60 37.77 -26.96
N GLU A 170 4.87 37.37 -26.83
CA GLU A 170 5.29 36.06 -26.32
C GLU A 170 5.09 36.07 -24.80
N GLU A 171 4.02 35.42 -24.32
CA GLU A 171 3.78 35.19 -22.90
C GLU A 171 3.79 33.68 -22.59
N ASN A 172 4.75 33.31 -21.73
CA ASN A 172 4.67 32.28 -20.69
C ASN A 172 4.48 30.79 -21.08
N GLU A 173 5.58 30.14 -21.46
CA GLU A 173 5.77 28.68 -21.49
C GLU A 173 6.03 28.03 -20.10
N GLN A 174 5.27 28.38 -19.06
CA GLN A 174 5.36 27.69 -17.74
C GLN A 174 3.99 27.49 -17.04
N GLY A 175 2.93 27.28 -17.84
CA GLY A 175 1.56 27.01 -17.36
C GLY A 175 0.91 25.74 -17.93
N GLU A 176 1.66 24.87 -18.60
CA GLU A 176 1.21 23.52 -18.93
C GLU A 176 1.18 22.71 -17.63
N VAL A 177 0.11 22.08 -17.13
CA VAL A 177 -0.95 21.31 -17.78
C VAL A 177 -2.14 21.23 -16.82
N GLN A 178 -2.99 22.24 -16.76
CA GLN A 178 -4.40 22.06 -16.37
C GLN A 178 -5.20 23.02 -17.22
N LYS A 179 -5.95 22.50 -18.19
CA LYS A 179 -6.92 23.30 -18.95
C LYS A 179 -7.71 24.12 -17.95
N SER A 180 -7.70 25.45 -18.11
CA SER A 180 -8.43 26.33 -17.19
C SER A 180 -9.88 25.85 -17.09
N LYS A 181 -10.50 25.96 -15.92
CA LYS A 181 -11.88 25.50 -15.69
C LYS A 181 -12.83 26.02 -16.78
N GLU A 182 -12.61 27.25 -17.23
CA GLU A 182 -13.35 27.88 -18.32
C GLU A 182 -13.11 27.22 -19.68
N GLN A 183 -11.87 26.82 -19.98
CA GLN A 183 -11.54 26.07 -21.20
C GLN A 183 -12.18 24.67 -21.20
N LEU A 184 -12.19 24.00 -20.04
CA LEU A 184 -12.83 22.69 -19.91
C LEU A 184 -14.35 22.78 -20.06
N GLU A 185 -14.98 23.83 -19.51
CA GLU A 185 -16.41 24.09 -19.69
C GLU A 185 -16.75 24.45 -21.14
N ALA A 186 -15.90 25.24 -21.81
CA ALA A 186 -16.06 25.58 -23.22
C ALA A 186 -15.93 24.34 -24.12
N GLU A 187 -14.91 23.50 -23.87
CA GLU A 187 -14.76 22.21 -24.55
C GLU A 187 -15.96 21.30 -24.30
N LYS A 188 -16.42 21.18 -23.05
CA LYS A 188 -17.62 20.39 -22.70
C LYS A 188 -18.85 20.89 -23.47
N ARG A 189 -19.08 22.20 -23.54
CA ARG A 189 -20.18 22.78 -24.34
C ARG A 189 -20.04 22.46 -25.82
N SER A 190 -18.83 22.55 -26.37
CA SER A 190 -18.54 22.20 -27.76
C SER A 190 -18.75 20.70 -28.05
N PHE A 191 -18.32 19.81 -27.15
CA PHE A 191 -18.55 18.38 -27.28
C PHE A 191 -20.03 18.02 -27.16
N LEU A 192 -20.75 18.67 -26.24
CA LEU A 192 -22.19 18.46 -26.09
C LEU A 192 -22.96 18.94 -27.32
N SER A 193 -22.61 20.08 -27.91
CA SER A 193 -23.27 20.54 -29.14
C SER A 193 -22.97 19.67 -30.35
N GLN A 194 -21.80 19.01 -30.39
CA GLN A 194 -21.47 18.02 -31.43
C GLN A 194 -22.22 16.69 -31.23
N ARG A 195 -22.39 16.24 -29.97
CA ARG A 195 -23.02 14.95 -29.65
C ARG A 195 -24.55 15.03 -29.65
N ILE A 196 -25.11 16.14 -29.18
CA ILE A 196 -26.55 16.37 -29.18
C ILE A 196 -26.93 16.82 -30.60
N LYS A 197 -27.49 15.90 -31.38
CA LYS A 197 -28.04 16.23 -32.69
C LYS A 197 -29.21 17.22 -32.48
N PRO A 198 -29.20 18.39 -33.14
CA PRO A 198 -30.35 19.30 -33.07
C PRO A 198 -31.58 18.57 -33.61
N LEU A 199 -32.74 18.82 -33.00
CA LEU A 199 -33.98 18.26 -33.51
C LEU A 199 -34.21 18.79 -34.93
N PRO A 200 -34.60 17.93 -35.88
CA PRO A 200 -35.00 18.38 -37.20
C PRO A 200 -36.25 19.25 -37.09
N ASP A 201 -36.46 20.12 -38.06
CA ASP A 201 -37.62 21.01 -38.09
C ASP A 201 -38.91 20.18 -38.08
N LEU A 202 -39.70 20.33 -37.01
CA LEU A 202 -40.93 19.59 -36.80
C LEU A 202 -42.11 20.23 -37.55
N SER A 203 -41.92 21.43 -38.12
CA SER A 203 -42.97 22.13 -38.85
C SER A 203 -43.23 21.46 -40.21
N GLY A 204 -44.41 20.83 -40.35
CA GLY A 204 -44.84 20.19 -41.59
C GLY A 204 -44.56 18.69 -41.72
N LEU A 205 -44.18 17.99 -40.63
CA LEU A 205 -44.14 16.52 -40.63
C LEU A 205 -45.52 15.91 -40.42
N ASP A 206 -45.81 14.84 -41.16
CA ASP A 206 -47.01 14.00 -40.97
C ASP A 206 -46.95 13.23 -39.64
N GLU A 207 -48.11 12.86 -39.10
CA GLU A 207 -48.25 12.14 -37.82
C GLU A 207 -47.42 10.83 -37.77
N GLU A 208 -47.38 10.08 -38.86
CA GLU A 208 -46.59 8.84 -38.95
C GLU A 208 -45.07 9.12 -38.84
N LYS A 209 -44.59 10.18 -39.50
CA LYS A 209 -43.17 10.58 -39.45
C LYS A 209 -42.78 11.11 -38.07
N LEU A 210 -43.69 11.84 -37.40
CA LEU A 210 -43.49 12.27 -36.01
C LEU A 210 -43.38 11.06 -35.06
N ALA A 211 -44.21 10.03 -35.26
CA ALA A 211 -44.16 8.81 -34.47
C ALA A 211 -42.87 8.01 -34.70
N GLU A 212 -42.36 7.97 -35.93
CA GLU A 212 -41.06 7.36 -36.25
C GLU A 212 -39.89 8.10 -35.58
N GLN A 213 -39.86 9.43 -35.66
CA GLN A 213 -38.83 10.23 -35.00
C GLN A 213 -38.87 10.08 -33.48
N ALA A 214 -40.05 10.04 -32.87
CA ALA A 214 -40.18 9.80 -31.44
C ALA A 214 -39.58 8.44 -31.04
N LYS A 215 -39.82 7.38 -31.84
CA LYS A 215 -39.23 6.05 -31.63
C LYS A 215 -37.71 6.06 -31.79
N GLU A 216 -37.17 6.80 -32.77
CA GLU A 216 -35.72 6.91 -32.98
C GLU A 216 -35.05 7.65 -31.82
N LEU A 217 -35.60 8.79 -31.40
CA LEU A 217 -35.12 9.54 -30.24
C LEU A 217 -35.18 8.71 -28.97
N HIS A 218 -36.26 7.95 -28.75
CA HIS A 218 -36.37 7.05 -27.62
C HIS A 218 -35.28 5.96 -27.60
N LYS A 219 -35.00 5.34 -28.76
CA LYS A 219 -33.92 4.35 -28.88
C LYS A 219 -32.55 4.97 -28.56
N GLU A 220 -32.30 6.18 -29.04
CA GLU A 220 -31.04 6.88 -28.79
C GLU A 220 -30.90 7.29 -27.31
N ILE A 221 -31.96 7.79 -26.68
CA ILE A 221 -31.99 8.09 -25.23
C ILE A 221 -31.70 6.82 -24.43
N TYR A 222 -32.36 5.69 -24.77
CA TYR A 222 -32.15 4.42 -24.08
C TYR A 222 -30.68 3.95 -24.19
N ARG A 223 -30.08 4.07 -25.37
CA ARG A 223 -28.65 3.78 -25.57
C ARG A 223 -27.76 4.66 -24.68
N LEU A 224 -28.00 5.97 -24.67
CA LEU A 224 -27.24 6.92 -23.85
C LEU A 224 -27.40 6.66 -22.35
N MET A 225 -28.59 6.24 -21.90
CA MET A 225 -28.83 5.87 -20.50
C MET A 225 -28.01 4.65 -20.08
N ASN A 226 -27.92 3.63 -20.93
CA ASN A 226 -27.10 2.45 -20.66
C ASN A 226 -25.61 2.80 -20.64
N GLU A 227 -25.13 3.57 -21.62
CA GLU A 227 -23.74 4.05 -21.64
C GLU A 227 -23.40 4.89 -20.39
N LYS A 228 -24.34 5.74 -19.95
CA LYS A 228 -24.19 6.51 -18.71
C LYS A 228 -24.04 5.59 -17.50
N TYR A 229 -24.91 4.58 -17.37
CA TYR A 229 -24.86 3.63 -16.27
C TYR A 229 -23.51 2.89 -16.20
N ASP A 230 -23.03 2.37 -17.34
CA ASP A 230 -21.74 1.68 -17.41
C ASP A 230 -20.56 2.59 -17.02
N ILE A 231 -20.62 3.87 -17.40
CA ILE A 231 -19.60 4.85 -17.02
C ILE A 231 -19.69 5.19 -15.52
N GLU A 232 -20.89 5.34 -14.97
CA GLU A 232 -21.10 5.60 -13.54
C GLU A 232 -20.58 4.44 -12.68
N GLU A 233 -20.82 3.19 -13.07
CA GLU A 233 -20.28 2.01 -12.38
C GLU A 233 -18.74 1.97 -12.44
N LYS A 234 -18.15 2.24 -13.62
CA LYS A 234 -16.69 2.36 -13.74
C LYS A 234 -16.12 3.48 -12.87
N PHE A 235 -16.80 4.62 -12.82
CA PHE A 235 -16.39 5.75 -12.01
C PHE A 235 -16.43 5.44 -10.52
N LYS A 236 -17.49 4.77 -10.02
CA LYS A 236 -17.56 4.31 -8.63
C LYS A 236 -16.40 3.37 -8.29
N ARG A 237 -16.08 2.42 -9.19
CA ARG A 237 -14.95 1.52 -8.99
C ARG A 237 -13.61 2.27 -8.92
N GLN A 238 -13.38 3.22 -9.83
CA GLN A 238 -12.19 4.08 -9.80
C GLN A 238 -12.10 4.91 -8.52
N GLN A 239 -13.23 5.41 -8.00
CA GLN A 239 -13.25 6.12 -6.72
C GLN A 239 -12.86 5.21 -5.55
N TYR A 240 -13.36 3.97 -5.54
CA TYR A 240 -12.94 2.96 -4.55
C TYR A 240 -11.44 2.70 -4.62
N ASP A 241 -10.91 2.42 -5.80
CA ASP A 241 -9.47 2.16 -6.01
C ASP A 241 -8.62 3.37 -5.57
N MET A 242 -9.07 4.60 -5.85
CA MET A 242 -8.40 5.82 -5.43
C MET A 242 -8.36 5.97 -3.90
N ILE A 243 -9.46 5.65 -3.21
CA ILE A 243 -9.53 5.68 -1.75
C ILE A 243 -8.59 4.65 -1.14
N GLU A 244 -8.58 3.42 -1.66
CA GLU A 244 -7.69 2.34 -1.19
C GLU A 244 -6.22 2.71 -1.38
N LEU A 245 -5.85 3.26 -2.54
CA LEU A 245 -4.49 3.72 -2.81
C LEU A 245 -4.08 4.87 -1.89
N ALA A 246 -4.99 5.81 -1.61
CA ALA A 246 -4.75 6.90 -0.68
C ALA A 246 -4.55 6.39 0.76
N GLU A 247 -5.32 5.39 1.18
CA GLU A 247 -5.18 4.75 2.49
C GLU A 247 -3.86 3.98 2.59
N ARG A 248 -3.51 3.18 1.57
CA ARG A 248 -2.24 2.46 1.49
C ARG A 248 -1.06 3.41 1.51
N ALA A 249 -1.14 4.54 0.81
CA ALA A 249 -0.11 5.58 0.85
C ALA A 249 0.04 6.18 2.26
N ARG A 250 -1.07 6.44 2.96
CA ARG A 250 -1.04 6.91 4.35
C ARG A 250 -0.39 5.88 5.29
N GLN A 251 -0.70 4.59 5.13
CA GLN A 251 -0.08 3.52 5.93
C GLN A 251 1.43 3.43 5.67
N MET A 252 1.87 3.50 4.41
CA MET A 252 3.29 3.50 4.04
C MET A 252 4.03 4.74 4.54
N SER A 253 3.37 5.91 4.56
CA SER A 253 3.93 7.15 5.11
C SER A 253 4.10 7.09 6.63
N LYS A 254 3.14 6.51 7.35
CA LYS A 254 3.24 6.27 8.81
C LYS A 254 4.42 5.37 9.18
N GLY A 255 4.72 4.35 8.37
CA GLY A 255 5.85 3.45 8.59
C GLY A 255 7.23 4.03 8.25
N LYS A 256 7.29 5.11 7.44
CA LYS A 256 8.56 5.69 6.94
C LYS A 256 9.00 6.97 7.63
N GLY A 257 8.20 7.55 8.53
CA GLY A 257 8.48 8.87 9.11
C GLY A 257 8.20 8.98 10.60
N ARG A 258 9.02 8.34 11.45
CA ARG A 258 9.20 8.77 12.85
C ARG A 258 10.41 8.17 13.59
N LYS A 259 11.59 8.11 12.94
CA LYS A 259 12.85 7.75 13.62
C LYS A 259 13.97 8.79 13.46
N GLY A 260 13.65 10.04 13.16
CA GLY A 260 14.67 11.07 13.11
C GLY A 260 14.15 12.40 12.62
N LEU A 261 13.51 13.17 13.50
CA LEU A 261 13.77 14.59 13.72
C LEU A 261 12.80 15.07 14.81
N SER A 262 13.36 15.82 15.77
CA SER A 262 12.73 16.49 16.89
C SER A 262 11.25 16.84 16.70
N SER A 263 10.37 16.17 17.42
CA SER A 263 9.11 16.77 17.86
C SER A 263 9.00 16.49 19.34
N ALA A 264 8.96 17.54 20.16
CA ALA A 264 8.38 17.44 21.50
C ALA A 264 7.16 16.51 21.40
N GLN A 265 7.09 15.51 22.28
CA GLN A 265 6.03 14.51 22.25
C GLN A 265 4.68 15.21 22.46
N VAL A 266 4.06 15.63 21.35
CA VAL A 266 2.65 16.02 21.33
C VAL A 266 1.90 14.74 21.59
N ASP A 267 1.25 14.70 22.74
CA ASP A 267 0.39 13.59 23.11
C ASP A 267 -0.68 13.40 22.03
N GLU A 268 -0.73 12.21 21.44
CA GLU A 268 -1.77 11.84 20.46
C GLU A 268 -3.08 11.46 21.16
N SER A 269 -3.13 11.56 22.50
CA SER A 269 -4.35 11.40 23.27
C SER A 269 -5.39 12.48 22.93
N PHE A 270 -6.65 12.05 22.79
CA PHE A 270 -7.78 12.87 22.37
C PHE A 270 -7.91 14.16 23.21
N ASP A 271 -7.60 15.31 22.61
CA ASP A 271 -7.63 16.60 23.29
C ASP A 271 -9.03 17.25 23.23
N ARG A 272 -9.82 17.00 24.27
CA ARG A 272 -11.15 17.59 24.46
C ARG A 272 -11.20 19.14 24.39
N LEU A 273 -10.06 19.83 24.54
CA LEU A 273 -9.99 21.29 24.48
C LEU A 273 -9.82 21.77 23.04
N ALA A 274 -8.99 21.08 22.24
CA ALA A 274 -8.79 21.36 20.82
C ALA A 274 -10.07 21.15 19.99
N ASP A 275 -10.90 20.18 20.35
CA ASP A 275 -12.21 19.95 19.70
C ASP A 275 -13.22 21.07 19.97
N LYS A 276 -13.13 21.74 21.12
CA LYS A 276 -14.06 22.81 21.50
C LYS A 276 -13.59 24.19 21.04
N PHE A 277 -12.28 24.37 20.91
CA PHE A 277 -11.66 25.64 20.56
C PHE A 277 -10.60 25.39 19.48
N ALA A 278 -10.97 25.65 18.22
CA ALA A 278 -10.12 25.43 17.04
C ALA A 278 -8.81 26.25 17.02
N GLY A 279 -8.58 27.14 17.99
CA GLY A 279 -7.34 27.91 18.18
C GLY A 279 -6.62 27.61 19.50
N ALA A 280 -7.01 26.57 20.24
CA ALA A 280 -6.32 26.19 21.47
C ALA A 280 -4.93 25.60 21.16
N PRO A 281 -3.86 26.05 21.85
CA PRO A 281 -2.53 25.51 21.65
C PRO A 281 -2.46 24.02 22.05
N PRO A 282 -1.60 23.22 21.40
CA PRO A 282 -1.49 21.80 21.69
C PRO A 282 -1.03 21.56 23.13
N LYS A 283 -1.55 20.50 23.76
CA LYS A 283 -1.13 20.09 25.11
C LYS A 283 0.36 19.78 25.15
N ILE A 284 1.03 20.42 26.10
CA ILE A 284 2.44 20.18 26.41
C ILE A 284 2.54 19.07 27.46
N GLN A 285 3.29 18.01 27.17
CA GLN A 285 3.60 16.97 28.14
C GLN A 285 4.76 17.43 29.04
N LEU A 286 4.46 17.75 30.30
CA LEU A 286 5.46 18.19 31.30
C LEU A 286 6.20 17.01 31.98
N CYS A 287 5.82 15.77 31.68
CA CYS A 287 6.50 14.57 32.18
C CYS A 287 6.49 13.48 31.10
N SER A 288 7.49 12.60 31.14
CA SER A 288 7.57 11.46 30.23
C SER A 288 6.49 10.42 30.55
N LYS A 289 5.83 9.86 29.53
CA LYS A 289 4.89 8.73 29.69
C LYS A 289 5.53 7.43 30.21
N TYR A 290 6.87 7.39 30.29
CA TYR A 290 7.64 6.27 30.80
C TYR A 290 8.23 6.54 32.20
N GLU A 291 7.94 7.71 32.79
CA GLU A 291 8.36 8.05 34.14
C GLU A 291 7.69 7.12 35.16
N ARG A 292 8.47 6.31 35.87
CA ARG A 292 7.97 5.35 36.86
C ARG A 292 7.92 5.91 38.29
N HIS A 293 8.43 7.12 38.49
CA HIS A 293 8.42 7.82 39.77
C HIS A 293 7.48 9.02 39.70
N THR A 294 6.75 9.27 40.79
CA THR A 294 5.84 10.42 40.86
C THR A 294 6.67 11.69 41.04
N ASP A 295 6.57 12.62 40.09
CA ASP A 295 7.28 13.89 40.18
C ASP A 295 6.66 14.77 41.28
N HIS A 296 7.44 15.05 42.33
CA HIS A 296 7.03 15.89 43.46
C HIS A 296 7.30 17.39 43.24
N ARG A 297 7.88 17.78 42.10
CA ARG A 297 8.13 19.19 41.76
C ARG A 297 6.82 19.94 41.47
N SER A 298 6.80 21.23 41.78
CA SER A 298 5.63 22.08 41.52
C SER A 298 5.41 22.27 40.01
N TYR A 299 4.22 22.73 39.61
CA TYR A 299 3.91 22.97 38.20
C TYR A 299 4.90 23.96 37.55
N GLY A 300 5.23 25.06 38.23
CA GLY A 300 6.18 26.06 37.73
C GLY A 300 7.58 25.47 37.51
N GLN A 301 8.06 24.67 38.47
CA GLN A 301 9.37 24.00 38.37
C GLN A 301 9.44 23.00 37.21
N ARG A 302 8.33 22.30 36.91
CA ARG A 302 8.27 21.38 35.77
C ARG A 302 8.21 22.10 34.43
N LEU A 303 7.57 23.27 34.38
CA LEU A 303 7.52 24.11 33.19
C LEU A 303 8.90 24.69 32.86
N GLU A 304 9.61 25.21 33.85
CA GLU A 304 10.98 25.72 33.68
C GLU A 304 11.93 24.63 33.13
N LEU A 305 11.90 23.43 33.71
CA LEU A 305 12.70 22.30 33.22
C LEU A 305 12.36 21.90 31.78
N PHE A 306 11.08 21.95 31.42
CA PHE A 306 10.63 21.66 30.06
C PHE A 306 11.13 22.72 29.07
N GLU A 307 11.03 24.00 29.42
CA GLU A 307 11.54 25.10 28.58
C GLU A 307 13.06 25.02 28.41
N GLU A 308 13.81 24.71 29.47
CA GLU A 308 15.27 24.47 29.43
C GLU A 308 15.65 23.28 28.55
N LEU A 309 14.85 22.21 28.53
CA LEU A 309 15.07 21.02 27.69
C LEU A 309 14.71 21.23 26.20
N THR A 310 13.97 22.30 25.88
CA THR A 310 13.49 22.58 24.51
C THR A 310 14.32 23.61 23.74
N GLN A 311 15.29 24.27 24.39
CA GLN A 311 16.31 25.11 23.76
C GLN A 311 17.50 24.27 23.26
#